data_AF-A0A3C0TBM9-F1
#
_entry.id   AF-A0A3C0TBM9-F1
#
_cell.length_a   1.000
_cell.length_b   1.000
_cell.length_c   1.000
_cell.angle_alpha   90.00
_cell.angle_beta   90.00
_cell.angle_gamma   90.00
#
_symmetry.space_group_name_H-M   'P 1'
#
loop_
_entity.id
_entity.type
_entity.pdbx_description
1 polymer ?
#
loop_
_entity_poly.entity_id
_entity_poly.type
_entity_poly.pdbx_seq_one_letter_code
_entity_poly.pdbx_strand_id
1 'polypeptide(L)'
;MHALLAACGGGGGGGGGGGSDNTNISSTGWLIPENEVRDGGPGKDGIPAINNPVFVSQDLQQVTARQLMIGMSVDGEAVAASHDIKDWHEVLNLGTSTGPTTMSYCPLTSSALYWQGNENHTDPTFGVSGLLYNSNLILYDRETDSN
;
A
#
# COMPACT_ATOMS: atom_id res chain seq x y z
N MET A 1 -4.77 -15.77 5.76
CA MET A 1 -4.74 -14.49 5.02
C MET A 1 -5.52 -13.48 5.86
N HIS A 2 -4.84 -12.72 6.72
CA HIS A 2 -5.46 -11.69 7.55
C HIS A 2 -5.01 -10.33 7.01
N ALA A 3 -5.85 -9.71 6.20
CA ALA A 3 -5.69 -8.29 5.87
C ALA A 3 -6.37 -7.50 7.00
N LEU A 4 -5.59 -6.70 7.74
CA LEU A 4 -6.14 -5.76 8.72
C LEU A 4 -6.18 -4.38 8.08
N LEU A 5 -7.38 -3.95 7.68
CA LEU A 5 -7.66 -2.58 7.26
C LEU A 5 -8.15 -1.80 8.49
N ALA A 6 -7.32 -0.91 9.02
CA ALA A 6 -7.71 0.06 10.03
C ALA A 6 -7.59 1.48 9.46
N ALA A 7 -8.64 1.94 8.79
CA ALA A 7 -8.82 3.34 8.42
C ALA A 7 -10.11 3.83 9.10
N CYS A 8 -9.99 4.79 10.02
CA CYS A 8 -11.15 5.40 10.65
C CYS A 8 -11.61 6.59 9.79
N GLY A 9 -12.44 6.31 8.79
CA GLY A 9 -13.15 7.31 7.98
C GLY A 9 -14.65 7.12 8.15
N GLY A 10 -15.33 8.10 8.75
CA GLY A 10 -16.78 8.06 8.95
C GLY A 10 -17.54 8.31 7.65
N GLY A 11 -18.34 7.35 7.21
CA GLY A 11 -19.29 7.50 6.10
C GLY A 11 -20.01 6.18 5.82
N GLY A 12 -21.32 6.13 6.01
CA GLY A 12 -22.09 4.89 6.09
C GLY A 12 -22.70 4.38 4.78
N GLY A 13 -23.14 3.12 4.84
CA GLY A 13 -24.33 2.63 4.15
C GLY A 13 -24.16 1.90 2.81
N GLY A 14 -24.00 0.57 2.90
CA GLY A 14 -24.88 -0.43 2.24
C GLY A 14 -24.90 -0.57 0.70
N GLY A 15 -24.63 -1.80 0.22
CA GLY A 15 -25.04 -2.24 -1.11
C GLY A 15 -24.29 -3.46 -1.62
N GLY A 16 -24.76 -4.66 -1.27
CA GLY A 16 -24.27 -5.91 -1.84
C GLY A 16 -24.78 -6.13 -3.27
N GLY A 17 -23.89 -6.57 -4.16
CA GLY A 17 -24.20 -7.01 -5.51
C GLY A 17 -23.20 -8.07 -5.94
N GLY A 18 -23.57 -9.34 -5.78
CA GLY A 18 -22.79 -10.47 -6.25
C GLY A 18 -22.96 -10.64 -7.76
N GLY A 19 -21.88 -10.39 -8.51
CA GLY A 19 -21.73 -10.78 -9.91
C GLY A 19 -20.60 -11.79 -10.01
N SER A 20 -20.95 -13.05 -10.25
CA SER A 20 -20.00 -14.13 -10.51
C SER A 20 -19.61 -14.11 -12.00
N ASP A 21 -18.51 -13.44 -12.34
CA ASP A 21 -17.92 -13.53 -13.67
C ASP A 21 -16.82 -14.61 -13.69
N ASN A 22 -17.17 -15.74 -14.27
CA ASN A 22 -16.26 -16.83 -14.61
C ASN A 22 -15.53 -16.48 -15.91
N THR A 23 -14.52 -15.61 -15.84
CA THR A 23 -13.57 -15.43 -16.95
C THR A 23 -12.31 -16.24 -16.68
N ASN A 24 -12.01 -17.15 -17.60
CA ASN A 24 -10.76 -17.90 -17.64
C ASN A 24 -9.62 -16.90 -17.95
N ILE A 25 -9.01 -16.33 -16.91
CA ILE A 25 -7.98 -15.28 -17.05
C ILE A 25 -6.67 -15.93 -17.51
N SER A 26 -6.50 -16.03 -18.83
CA SER A 26 -5.19 -16.11 -19.45
C SER A 26 -4.88 -14.72 -20.01
N SER A 27 -4.56 -13.75 -19.14
CA SER A 27 -4.22 -12.40 -19.57
C SER A 27 -2.71 -12.16 -19.45
N THR A 28 -2.05 -12.01 -20.59
CA THR A 28 -0.71 -11.39 -20.67
C THR A 28 -0.82 -9.85 -20.62
N GLY A 29 -1.81 -9.32 -19.90
CA GLY A 29 -2.18 -7.89 -19.88
C GLY A 29 -2.88 -7.50 -18.58
N TRP A 30 -3.22 -6.22 -18.44
CA TRP A 30 -3.76 -5.67 -17.19
C TRP A 30 -5.10 -6.30 -16.80
N LEU A 31 -5.32 -6.45 -15.49
CA LEU A 31 -6.60 -6.93 -14.92
C LEU A 31 -7.67 -5.83 -14.82
N ILE A 32 -7.33 -4.62 -15.27
CA ILE A 32 -8.17 -3.42 -15.28
C ILE A 32 -8.16 -2.82 -16.69
N PRO A 33 -9.16 -1.99 -17.06
CA PRO A 33 -9.16 -1.30 -18.34
C PRO A 33 -7.94 -0.37 -18.49
N GLU A 34 -7.00 -0.72 -19.36
CA GLU A 34 -5.73 0.03 -19.54
C GLU A 34 -5.96 1.49 -19.94
N ASN A 35 -7.02 1.75 -20.70
CA ASN A 35 -7.43 3.09 -21.11
C ASN A 35 -7.98 3.95 -19.95
N GLU A 36 -8.12 3.41 -18.75
CA GLU A 36 -8.48 4.12 -17.53
C GLU A 36 -7.27 4.38 -16.61
N VAL A 37 -6.12 3.77 -16.90
CA VAL A 37 -4.86 4.07 -16.21
C VAL A 37 -4.39 5.47 -16.59
N ARG A 38 -3.97 6.25 -15.59
CA ARG A 38 -3.53 7.64 -15.76
C ARG A 38 -2.13 7.82 -15.19
N ASP A 39 -1.37 8.71 -15.80
CA ASP A 39 -0.11 9.20 -15.23
C ASP A 39 -0.41 10.22 -14.15
N GLY A 40 0.09 9.98 -12.93
CA GLY A 40 -0.02 10.88 -11.80
C GLY A 40 1.00 12.02 -11.83
N GLY A 41 2.05 11.93 -12.67
CA GLY A 41 3.06 12.96 -12.88
C GLY A 41 4.47 12.68 -12.32
N PRO A 42 4.65 12.01 -11.16
CA PRO A 42 5.98 11.73 -10.62
C PRO A 42 6.84 10.82 -11.50
N GLY A 43 6.21 9.98 -12.32
CA GLY A 43 6.88 8.87 -13.00
C GLY A 43 7.28 7.74 -12.04
N LYS A 44 7.89 6.69 -12.60
CA LYS A 44 8.34 5.52 -11.85
C LYS A 44 9.44 5.88 -10.86
N ASP A 45 9.23 5.53 -9.58
CA ASP A 45 10.06 5.89 -8.43
C ASP A 45 10.31 7.40 -8.24
N GLY A 46 9.51 8.27 -8.89
CA GLY A 46 9.56 9.71 -8.64
C GLY A 46 9.18 10.08 -7.20
N ILE A 47 8.44 9.19 -6.53
CA ILE A 47 8.18 9.19 -5.09
C ILE A 47 8.94 7.98 -4.51
N PRO A 48 9.97 8.19 -3.66
CA PRO A 48 10.82 7.10 -3.23
C PRO A 48 10.16 6.27 -2.12
N ALA A 49 9.99 4.96 -2.37
CA ALA A 49 9.58 4.01 -1.34
C ALA A 49 10.64 3.93 -0.21
N ILE A 50 10.20 3.77 1.03
CA ILE A 50 11.11 3.50 2.15
C ILE A 50 11.28 1.99 2.29
N ASN A 51 12.53 1.54 2.35
CA ASN A 51 12.87 0.14 2.61
C ASN A 51 13.45 0.00 4.03
N ASN A 52 13.01 -1.03 4.75
CA ASN A 52 13.43 -1.36 6.12
C ASN A 52 13.36 -0.14 7.08
N PRO A 53 12.17 0.45 7.27
CA PRO A 53 12.00 1.56 8.19
C PRO A 53 12.34 1.14 9.62
N VAL A 54 12.92 2.07 10.38
CA VAL A 54 13.15 1.89 11.82
C VAL A 54 11.95 2.45 12.57
N PHE A 55 11.23 1.60 13.30
CA PHE A 55 10.21 2.04 14.24
C PHE A 55 10.87 2.36 15.57
N VAL A 56 10.53 3.52 16.13
CA VAL A 56 11.01 3.95 17.44
C VAL A 56 9.88 3.82 18.45
N SER A 57 10.19 3.29 19.64
CA SER A 57 9.26 3.34 20.77
C SER A 57 9.04 4.81 21.12
N GLN A 58 7.83 5.32 20.89
CA GLN A 58 7.57 6.74 21.11
C GLN A 58 7.78 7.10 22.59
N ASP A 59 8.55 8.16 22.83
CA ASP A 59 8.14 9.10 23.86
C ASP A 59 6.99 9.90 23.25
N LEU A 60 5.76 9.71 23.75
CA LEU A 60 4.51 10.26 23.19
C LEU A 60 4.54 11.79 23.02
N GLN A 61 5.58 12.48 23.53
CA GLN A 61 5.80 13.91 23.38
C GLN A 61 6.06 14.36 21.94
N GLN A 62 6.54 13.48 21.05
CA GLN A 62 6.80 13.84 19.64
C GLN A 62 5.57 13.72 18.74
N VAL A 63 4.51 13.05 19.19
CA VAL A 63 3.27 12.89 18.43
C VAL A 63 2.20 13.80 19.00
N THR A 64 1.67 14.69 18.15
CA THR A 64 0.61 15.60 18.57
C THR A 64 -0.72 14.85 18.67
N ALA A 65 -1.63 15.32 19.54
CA ALA A 65 -2.95 14.74 19.71
C ALA A 65 -3.83 14.75 18.43
N ARG A 66 -3.40 15.45 17.37
CA ARG A 66 -4.11 15.57 16.08
C ARG A 66 -3.35 14.92 14.92
N GLN A 67 -2.19 14.31 15.18
CA GLN A 67 -1.41 13.69 14.12
C GLN A 67 -2.13 12.43 13.63
N LEU A 68 -2.36 12.35 12.33
CA LEU A 68 -2.96 11.19 11.70
C LEU A 68 -1.89 10.11 11.50
N MET A 69 -2.26 8.88 11.85
CA MET A 69 -1.37 7.74 11.89
C MET A 69 -2.06 6.55 11.21
N ILE A 70 -1.29 5.79 10.43
CA ILE A 70 -1.70 4.52 9.85
C ILE A 70 -1.16 3.42 10.74
N GLY A 71 -2.07 2.76 11.47
CA GLY A 71 -1.73 1.65 12.36
C GLY A 71 -1.65 0.32 11.61
N MET A 72 -0.67 -0.51 11.96
CA MET A 72 -0.49 -1.85 11.40
C MET A 72 0.08 -2.79 12.46
N SER A 73 -0.12 -4.09 12.27
CA SER A 73 0.42 -5.14 13.14
C SER A 73 1.65 -5.75 12.48
N VAL A 74 2.81 -5.56 13.08
CA VAL A 74 4.09 -6.12 12.63
C VAL A 74 4.58 -7.09 13.70
N ASP A 75 4.67 -8.38 13.36
CA ASP A 75 5.10 -9.42 14.30
C ASP A 75 4.32 -9.48 15.63
N GLY A 76 3.03 -9.15 15.57
CA GLY A 76 2.14 -9.10 16.73
C GLY A 76 2.23 -7.81 17.54
N GLU A 77 3.11 -6.88 17.17
CA GLU A 77 3.23 -5.56 17.77
C GLU A 77 2.46 -4.52 16.97
N ALA A 78 1.74 -3.64 17.67
CA ALA A 78 1.08 -2.51 17.07
C ALA A 78 2.12 -1.41 16.80
N VAL A 79 2.33 -1.11 15.52
CA VAL A 79 3.19 -0.01 15.07
C VAL A 79 2.36 0.96 14.23
N ALA A 80 2.84 2.18 14.05
CA ALA A 80 2.16 3.16 13.22
C ALA A 80 3.14 4.04 12.46
N ALA A 81 2.75 4.44 11.25
CA ALA A 81 3.45 5.44 10.45
C ALA A 81 2.59 6.71 10.35
N SER A 82 3.21 7.89 10.47
CA SER A 82 2.48 9.16 10.34
C SER A 82 2.08 9.43 8.89
N HIS A 83 0.96 10.13 8.72
CA HIS A 83 0.55 10.63 7.41
C HIS A 83 1.64 11.49 6.77
N ASP A 84 2.35 12.32 7.53
CA ASP A 84 3.42 13.17 6.98
C ASP A 84 4.52 12.36 6.25
N ILE A 85 4.90 11.20 6.79
CA ILE A 85 5.87 10.31 6.13
C ILE A 85 5.23 9.61 4.92
N LYS A 86 3.93 9.34 4.98
CA LYS A 86 3.19 8.58 3.98
C LYS A 86 2.78 9.41 2.78
N ASP A 87 2.48 10.68 2.98
CA ASP A 87 2.22 11.66 1.93
C ASP A 87 3.46 11.89 1.05
N TRP A 88 4.66 11.66 1.60
CA TRP A 88 5.93 11.80 0.87
C TRP A 88 6.47 10.52 0.26
N HIS A 89 6.22 9.37 0.87
CA HIS A 89 6.89 8.13 0.47
C HIS A 89 5.96 7.07 -0.08
N GLU A 90 4.66 7.13 0.22
CA GLU A 90 3.55 6.28 -0.25
C GLU A 90 3.69 4.75 -0.06
N VAL A 91 4.89 4.19 0.00
CA VAL A 91 5.20 2.77 0.13
C VAL A 91 6.25 2.56 1.24
N LEU A 92 6.02 1.57 2.10
CA LEU A 92 7.00 0.99 3.01
C LEU A 92 7.19 -0.48 2.67
N ASN A 93 8.44 -0.89 2.48
CA ASN A 93 8.80 -2.30 2.44
C ASN A 93 9.51 -2.65 3.74
N LEU A 94 9.07 -3.72 4.40
CA LEU A 94 9.62 -4.18 5.68
C LEU A 94 9.73 -5.71 5.70
N GLY A 95 10.78 -6.21 6.36
CA GLY A 95 10.85 -7.62 6.75
C GLY A 95 10.11 -7.85 8.05
N THR A 96 9.36 -8.95 8.12
CA THR A 96 8.72 -9.45 9.35
C THR A 96 9.19 -10.87 9.63
N SER A 97 8.93 -11.39 10.82
CA SER A 97 9.17 -12.79 11.17
C SER A 97 8.47 -13.79 10.24
N THR A 98 7.39 -13.35 9.58
CA THR A 98 6.63 -14.17 8.63
C THR A 98 7.10 -14.02 7.19
N GLY A 99 7.94 -13.02 6.88
CA GLY A 99 8.44 -12.78 5.52
C GLY A 99 8.37 -11.31 5.09
N PRO A 100 8.64 -11.03 3.80
CA PRO A 100 8.59 -9.67 3.26
C PRO A 100 7.16 -9.14 3.34
N THR A 101 7.00 -7.86 3.63
CA THR A 101 5.71 -7.22 3.82
C THR A 101 5.78 -5.80 3.29
N THR A 102 4.68 -5.36 2.68
CA THR A 102 4.58 -4.02 2.11
C THR A 102 3.35 -3.32 2.68
N MET A 103 3.51 -2.04 2.97
CA MET A 103 2.42 -1.12 3.24
C MET A 103 2.39 -0.04 2.17
N SER A 104 1.23 0.25 1.61
CA SER A 104 1.02 1.41 0.77
C SER A 104 -0.01 2.35 1.37
N TYR A 105 0.12 3.64 1.04
CA TYR A 105 -0.85 4.67 1.33
C TYR A 105 -0.92 5.63 0.16
N CYS A 106 -2.13 5.86 -0.34
CA CYS A 106 -2.39 6.85 -1.38
C CYS A 106 -2.96 8.13 -0.75
N PRO A 107 -2.26 9.28 -0.83
CA PRO A 107 -2.75 10.53 -0.28
C PRO A 107 -4.01 11.05 -0.98
N LEU A 108 -4.23 10.68 -2.25
CA LEU A 108 -5.38 11.14 -3.04
C LEU A 108 -6.71 10.50 -2.58
N THR A 109 -6.67 9.25 -2.15
CA THR A 109 -7.86 8.48 -1.72
C THR A 109 -7.90 8.26 -0.21
N SER A 110 -6.83 8.64 0.50
CA SER A 110 -6.64 8.35 1.93
C SER A 110 -6.80 6.86 2.26
N SER A 111 -6.45 5.97 1.31
CA SER A 111 -6.54 4.53 1.49
C SER A 111 -5.17 3.92 1.76
N ALA A 112 -5.11 2.96 2.69
CA ALA A 112 -3.91 2.20 2.99
C ALA A 112 -4.12 0.70 2.75
N LEU A 113 -3.10 0.02 2.25
CA LEU A 113 -3.06 -1.43 2.09
C LEU A 113 -1.83 -1.99 2.80
N TYR A 114 -1.97 -3.18 3.38
CA TYR A 114 -0.88 -3.89 4.06
C TYR A 114 -0.95 -5.38 3.75
N TRP A 115 0.11 -5.94 3.19
CA TRP A 115 0.13 -7.34 2.75
C TRP A 115 1.53 -7.96 2.83
N GLN A 116 1.55 -9.28 2.94
CA GLN A 116 2.76 -10.09 2.87
C GLN A 116 3.13 -10.35 1.41
N GLY A 117 4.39 -10.11 1.05
CA GLY A 117 4.94 -10.34 -0.28
C GLY A 117 5.30 -11.81 -0.53
N ASN A 118 5.77 -12.10 -1.74
CA ASN A 118 6.20 -13.44 -2.13
C ASN A 118 7.61 -13.73 -1.61
N GLU A 119 7.74 -14.68 -0.68
CA GLU A 119 9.02 -15.10 -0.10
C GLU A 119 9.98 -15.77 -1.09
N ASN A 120 9.50 -16.17 -2.27
CA ASN A 120 10.32 -16.79 -3.31
C ASN A 120 10.99 -15.79 -4.26
N HIS A 121 10.65 -14.49 -4.17
CA HIS A 121 11.31 -13.46 -4.97
C HIS A 121 12.69 -13.11 -4.38
N THR A 122 13.63 -12.76 -5.25
CA THR A 122 14.96 -12.27 -4.86
C THR A 122 14.87 -10.87 -4.26
N ASP A 123 13.99 -10.04 -4.82
CA ASP A 123 13.57 -8.71 -4.38
C ASP A 123 12.04 -8.66 -4.22
N PRO A 124 11.51 -9.03 -3.04
CA PRO A 124 10.07 -9.05 -2.79
C PRO A 124 9.49 -7.67 -2.45
N THR A 125 10.12 -6.58 -2.93
CA THR A 125 9.72 -5.20 -2.60
C THR A 125 8.96 -4.52 -3.74
N PHE A 126 8.17 -3.51 -3.37
CA PHE A 126 7.42 -2.72 -4.32
C PHE A 126 7.95 -1.28 -4.38
N GLY A 127 7.81 -0.66 -5.55
CA GLY A 127 8.04 0.76 -5.75
C GLY A 127 6.78 1.51 -6.16
N VAL A 128 6.91 2.83 -6.29
CA VAL A 128 5.82 3.71 -6.74
C VAL A 128 5.88 3.80 -8.26
N SER A 129 4.82 3.40 -8.96
CA SER A 129 4.84 3.42 -10.44
C SER A 129 4.66 4.82 -11.02
N GLY A 130 4.08 5.74 -10.25
CA GLY A 130 3.58 7.03 -10.73
C GLY A 130 2.24 6.93 -11.48
N LEU A 131 1.67 5.73 -11.62
CA LEU A 131 0.39 5.49 -12.28
C LEU A 131 -0.76 5.44 -11.28
N LEU A 132 -1.95 5.78 -11.78
CA LEU A 132 -3.19 5.81 -11.02
C LEU A 132 -4.29 5.00 -11.74
N TYR A 133 -5.11 4.32 -10.96
CA TYR A 133 -6.40 3.78 -11.40
C TYR A 133 -7.48 4.14 -10.38
N ASN A 134 -8.60 4.72 -10.85
CA ASN A 134 -9.62 5.32 -9.98
C ASN A 134 -9.03 6.30 -8.95
N SER A 135 -8.04 7.08 -9.37
CA SER A 135 -7.27 8.02 -8.53
C SER A 135 -6.48 7.36 -7.39
N ASN A 136 -6.41 6.03 -7.35
CA ASN A 136 -5.61 5.30 -6.37
C ASN A 136 -4.26 4.89 -6.97
N LEU A 137 -3.24 4.82 -6.11
CA LEU A 137 -1.88 4.45 -6.48
C LEU A 137 -1.81 3.03 -7.05
N ILE A 138 -1.14 2.88 -8.18
CA ILE A 138 -0.64 1.60 -8.67
C ILE A 138 0.82 1.46 -8.23
N LEU A 139 1.17 0.34 -7.62
CA LEU A 139 2.56 0.01 -7.31
C LEU A 139 3.15 -0.83 -8.44
N TYR A 140 4.47 -0.96 -8.48
CA TYR A 140 5.11 -1.95 -9.35
C TYR A 140 5.99 -2.90 -8.51
N ASP A 141 6.06 -4.16 -8.93
CA ASP A 141 6.92 -5.20 -8.38
C ASP A 141 8.35 -5.00 -8.90
N ARG A 142 9.33 -4.91 -8.00
CA ARG A 142 10.74 -4.66 -8.38
C ARG A 142 11.47 -5.89 -8.92
N GLU A 143 11.02 -7.10 -8.63
CA GLU A 143 11.59 -8.32 -9.22
C GLU A 143 11.22 -8.42 -10.69
N THR A 144 9.94 -8.24 -11.01
CA THR A 144 9.39 -8.51 -12.35
C THR A 144 9.22 -7.28 -13.22
N ASP A 145 9.37 -6.08 -12.65
CA ASP A 145 9.11 -4.79 -13.26
C ASP A 145 7.65 -4.55 -13.69
N SER A 146 6.72 -5.39 -13.23
CA SER A 146 5.29 -5.34 -13.58
C SER A 146 4.48 -4.44 -12.63
N ASN A 147 3.39 -3.86 -13.14
CA ASN A 147 2.38 -3.14 -12.37
C ASN A 147 1.17 -4.03 -12.04
#